data_AF-A0A951EP25-F1
#
_entry.id   AF-A0A951EP25-F1
#
_cell.length_a   1.000
_cell.length_b   1.000
_cell.length_c   1.000
_cell.angle_alpha   90.00
_cell.angle_beta   90.00
_cell.angle_gamma   90.00
#
_symmetry.space_group_name_H-M   'P 1'
#
loop_
_entity.id
_entity.type
_entity.pdbx_description
1 polymer ?
#
loop_
_entity_poly.entity_id
_entity_poly.type
_entity_poly.pdbx_seq_one_letter_code
_entity_poly.pdbx_strand_id
1 'polypeptide(L)' 'MQAAESGPGPDERRFLEAQRVGHLATADRLGVPHVVPVCYAIAAGTLYITIDEKPKRHARLKRLANIAE' A
#
# COMPACT_ATOMS: atom_id res chain seq x y z
N MET A 1 -3.65 -23.77 -0.74
CA MET A 1 -3.08 -22.64 0.03
C MET A 1 -4.24 -21.74 0.42
N GLN A 2 -4.80 -21.97 1.61
CA GLN A 2 -5.93 -21.18 2.14
C GLN A 2 -5.38 -19.79 2.50
N ALA A 3 -5.84 -18.76 1.80
CA ALA A 3 -5.60 -17.38 2.22
C ALA A 3 -6.45 -17.14 3.48
N ALA A 4 -5.81 -16.75 4.57
CA ALA A 4 -6.49 -16.38 5.80
C ALA A 4 -7.46 -15.23 5.51
N GLU A 5 -8.75 -15.49 5.69
CA GLU A 5 -9.77 -14.46 5.76
C GLU A 5 -9.55 -13.65 7.04
N SER A 6 -8.81 -12.54 6.95
CA SER A 6 -8.86 -11.52 8.00
C SER A 6 -8.55 -10.19 7.37
N GLY A 7 -9.57 -9.57 6.77
CA GLY A 7 -9.52 -8.13 6.53
C GLY A 7 -9.39 -7.35 7.85
N PRO A 8 -9.26 -6.02 7.80
CA PRO A 8 -9.23 -5.21 9.01
C PRO A 8 -10.48 -5.49 9.85
N GLY A 9 -10.28 -5.67 11.16
CA GLY A 9 -11.37 -5.78 12.12
C GLY A 9 -12.19 -4.49 12.22
N PRO A 10 -13.26 -4.47 13.03
CA PRO A 10 -14.15 -3.31 13.11
C PRO A 10 -13.43 -2.01 13.50
N ASP A 11 -12.49 -2.08 14.44
CA ASP A 11 -11.75 -0.90 14.91
C ASP A 11 -10.71 -0.44 13.88
N GLU A 12 -9.98 -1.36 13.25
CA GLU A 12 -9.06 -1.04 12.16
C GLU A 12 -9.82 -0.45 10.97
N ARG A 13 -11.00 -0.99 10.65
CA ARG A 13 -11.84 -0.48 9.56
C ARG A 13 -12.31 0.94 9.86
N ARG A 14 -12.78 1.21 11.08
CA ARG A 14 -13.17 2.55 11.51
C ARG A 14 -12.00 3.53 11.47
N PHE A 15 -10.82 3.10 11.90
CA PHE A 15 -9.61 3.91 11.82
C PHE A 15 -9.29 4.26 10.36
N LEU A 16 -9.28 3.27 9.48
CA LEU A 16 -8.97 3.47 8.06
C LEU A 16 -10.03 4.31 7.33
N GLU A 17 -11.30 4.23 7.70
CA GLU A 17 -12.38 5.06 7.14
C GLU A 17 -12.26 6.54 7.57
N ALA A 18 -11.64 6.81 8.73
CA ALA A 18 -11.42 8.17 9.21
C ALA A 18 -10.21 8.86 8.55
N GLN A 19 -9.31 8.11 7.89
CA GLN A 19 -8.09 8.66 7.29
C GLN A 19 -8.20 8.74 5.76
N ARG A 20 -7.66 9.83 5.19
CA ARG A 20 -7.62 10.03 3.72
C ARG A 20 -6.30 9.61 3.08
N VAL A 21 -5.25 9.46 3.89
CA VAL A 21 -3.88 9.24 3.45
C VAL A 21 -3.26 8.11 4.28
N GLY A 22 -2.70 7.12 3.60
CA GLY A 22 -1.87 6.08 4.20
C GLY A 22 -0.40 6.37 3.91
N HIS A 23 0.51 5.78 4.68
CA HIS A 23 1.94 5.80 4.40
C HIS A 23 2.39 4.38 4.05
N LEU A 24 2.79 4.18 2.79
CA LEU A 24 3.30 2.90 2.34
C LEU A 24 4.81 2.85 2.61
N ALA A 25 5.19 2.03 3.58
CA ALA A 25 6.59 1.69 3.84
C ALA A 25 6.98 0.43 3.05
N THR A 26 8.06 0.54 2.29
CA THR A 26 8.69 -0.57 1.55
C THR A 26 10.19 -0.55 1.83
N ALA A 27 10.87 -1.67 1.61
CA ALA A 27 12.33 -1.73 1.67
C ALA A 27 12.85 -2.57 0.50
N ASP A 28 14.09 -2.31 0.07
CA ASP A 28 14.78 -3.21 -0.87
C ASP A 28 15.35 -4.43 -0.13
N ARG A 29 15.98 -5.37 -0.86
CA ARG A 29 16.62 -6.56 -0.30
C ARG A 29 17.73 -6.28 0.71
N LEU A 30 18.28 -5.05 0.72
CA LEU A 30 19.29 -4.62 1.69
C LEU A 30 18.65 -3.99 2.94
N GLY A 31 17.32 -3.89 2.99
CA GLY A 31 16.58 -3.32 4.10
C GLY A 31 16.53 -1.80 4.10
N VAL A 32 16.88 -1.13 2.99
CA VAL A 32 16.87 0.34 2.93
C VAL A 32 15.42 0.85 2.90
N PRO A 33 14.97 1.61 3.93
CA PRO A 33 13.58 2.01 4.02
C PRO A 33 13.19 3.06 2.98
N HIS A 34 11.97 2.96 2.48
CA HIS A 34 11.35 3.92 1.58
C HIS A 34 9.86 4.07 1.93
N VAL A 35 9.48 5.25 2.41
CA VAL A 35 8.11 5.56 2.86
C VAL A 35 7.53 6.68 2.01
N VAL A 36 6.33 6.48 1.47
CA VAL A 36 5.64 7.50 0.66
C VAL A 36 4.16 7.61 1.04
N PRO A 37 3.57 8.81 0.98
CA PRO A 37 2.12 8.96 1.15
C PRO A 37 1.39 8.34 -0.05
N VAL A 38 0.27 7.66 0.22
CA VAL A 38 -0.59 7.03 -0.76
C VAL A 38 -2.06 7.30 -0.44
N CYS A 39 -2.88 7.43 -1.50
CA CYS A 39 -4.31 7.19 -1.37
C CYS A 39 -4.56 5.69 -1.38
N TYR A 40 -5.59 5.24 -0.68
CA TYR A 40 -6.00 3.85 -0.65
C TYR A 40 -7.53 3.71 -0.69
N ALA A 41 -7.99 2.51 -0.99
CA ALA A 41 -9.38 2.09 -0.89
C ALA A 41 -9.45 0.72 -0.20
N ILE A 42 -10.57 0.42 0.46
CA ILE A 42 -10.82 -0.89 1.07
C ILE A 42 -11.99 -1.54 0.35
N ALA A 43 -11.79 -2.74 -0.19
CA ALA A 43 -12.84 -3.54 -0.79
C ALA A 43 -12.65 -5.02 -0.41
N ALA A 44 -13.74 -5.68 0.00
CA ALA A 44 -13.74 -7.08 0.42
C ALA A 44 -12.60 -7.43 1.41
N GLY A 45 -12.38 -6.57 2.41
CA GLY A 45 -11.34 -6.76 3.43
C GLY A 45 -9.90 -6.51 2.96
N THR A 46 -9.70 -6.07 1.72
CA THR A 46 -8.38 -5.83 1.12
C THR A 46 -8.12 -4.34 0.94
N LEU A 47 -6.90 -3.88 1.28
CA LEU A 47 -6.44 -2.54 0.95
C LEU A 47 -5.86 -2.50 -0.47
N TYR A 48 -6.28 -1.49 -1.23
CA TYR A 48 -5.80 -1.20 -2.56
C TYR A 48 -5.14 0.18 -2.57
N ILE A 49 -4.00 0.30 -3.27
CA ILE A 49 -3.36 1.58 -3.58
C ILE A 49 -3.38 1.77 -5.09
N THR A 50 -3.58 3.01 -5.54
CA THR A 50 -3.57 3.31 -6.97
C THR A 50 -2.17 3.59 -7.48
N ILE A 51 -1.87 3.07 -8.66
CA ILE A 51 -0.68 3.41 -9.44
C ILE A 51 -1.18 4.05 -10.74
N ASP A 52 -1.33 5.37 -10.73
CA ASP A 52 -1.78 6.15 -11.89
C ASP A 52 -0.73 6.13 -13.01
N GLU A 53 -1.12 6.07 -14.28
CA GLU A 53 -0.22 6.07 -15.45
C GLU A 53 0.30 7.46 -15.84
N LYS A 54 -0.12 8.53 -15.16
CA LYS A 54 0.41 9.89 -15.39
C LYS A 54 1.94 9.91 -15.53
N PRO A 55 2.50 10.78 -16.38
CA PRO A 55 3.94 10.82 -16.64
C PRO A 55 4.70 11.03 -15.34
N LYS A 56 5.27 9.94 -14.83
CA LYS A 56 6.09 9.97 -13.63
C LYS A 56 7.49 10.34 -14.08
N ARG A 57 8.11 11.28 -13.37
CA ARG A 57 9.50 11.71 -13.62
C ARG A 57 10.49 10.54 -13.65
N HIS A 58 10.12 9.41 -13.04
CA HIS A 58 10.81 8.12 -13.13
C HIS A 58 9.81 7.02 -13.50
N ALA A 59 10.04 6.32 -14.60
CA ALA A 59 9.17 5.23 -15.08
C ALA A 59 9.11 4.04 -14.09
N ARG A 60 10.20 3.78 -13.36
CA ARG A 60 10.28 2.73 -12.34
C ARG A 60 10.14 3.33 -10.94
N LEU A 61 8.96 3.17 -10.35
CA LEU A 61 8.68 3.61 -8.98
C LEU A 61 9.45 2.73 -7.97
N LYS A 62 10.26 3.34 -7.09
CA LYS A 62 11.02 2.62 -6.06
C LYS A 62 10.13 1.69 -5.23
N ARG A 63 8.96 2.15 -4.78
CA ARG A 63 7.99 1.30 -4.04
C ARG A 63 7.58 0.01 -4.78
N LEU A 64 7.44 0.06 -6.11
CA LEU A 64 7.06 -1.12 -6.89
C LEU A 64 8.25 -2.03 -7.13
N ALA A 65 9.44 -1.45 -7.33
CA ALA A 65 10.67 -2.22 -7.40
C ALA A 65 10.91 -2.99 -6.09
N ASN A 66 10.81 -2.30 -4.95
CA ASN A 66 10.93 -2.87 -3.62
C ASN A 66 9.92 -4.02 -3.37
N ILE A 67 8.66 -3.90 -3.82
CA ILE A 67 7.63 -4.94 -3.64
C ILE A 67 7.88 -6.17 -4.52
N ALA A 68 8.53 -6.00 -5.67
CA ALA A 68 8.79 -7.09 -6.63
C ALA A 68 10.10 -7.85 -6.36
N GLU A 69 10.89 -7.40 -5.39
CA GLU A 69 12.13 -8.02 -4.95
C GLU A 69 11.90 -9.23 -4.03
#